data_AF-A0A800F932-F1
#
_entry.id   AF-A0A800F932-F1
#
_cell.length_a   1.000
_cell.length_b   1.000
_cell.length_c   1.000
_cell.angle_alpha   90.00
_cell.angle_beta   90.00
_cell.angle_gamma   90.00
#
_symmetry.space_group_name_H-M   'P 1'
#
loop_
_entity.id
_entity.type
_entity.pdbx_description
1 polymer ?
#
loop_
_entity_poly.entity_id
_entity_poly.type
_entity_poly.pdbx_seq_one_letter_code
_entity_poly.pdbx_strand_id
1 'polypeptide(L)'
;MNMKLIRAHAKLIAQKLRLDDELRDLQRQISATEPEVREEMLAEQIDKLPLIVDGEAITLHFRTELWAKPVDGDKAAVVRVLKKCGLSDYVSESYNTGSLSAYVRDRLGNDMPLQPTLAEVLLLDEVTKVRGRRSPTAQDSKTAKAMRTLNKQN
;
A
#
# COMPACT_ATOMS: atom_id res chain seq x y z
N MET A 1 21.63 -23.55 14.97
CA MET A 1 20.45 -22.74 14.54
C MET A 1 19.50 -22.55 15.72
N ASN A 2 19.17 -21.31 16.09
CA ASN A 2 18.30 -21.04 17.25
C ASN A 2 16.81 -21.22 16.89
N MET A 3 16.33 -22.46 17.00
CA MET A 3 14.96 -22.82 16.63
C MET A 3 13.89 -22.13 17.50
N LYS A 4 14.21 -21.78 18.75
CA LYS A 4 13.29 -21.07 19.66
C LYS A 4 13.01 -19.66 19.14
N LEU A 5 14.06 -18.93 18.74
CA LEU A 5 13.93 -17.59 18.17
C LEU A 5 13.16 -17.59 16.84
N ILE A 6 13.46 -18.54 15.95
CA ILE A 6 12.77 -18.67 14.66
C ILE A 6 11.27 -18.93 14.85
N ARG A 7 10.89 -19.84 15.76
CA ARG A 7 9.48 -20.10 16.07
C ARG A 7 8.78 -18.90 16.71
N ALA A 8 9.45 -18.20 17.62
CA ALA A 8 8.93 -16.98 18.21
C ALA A 8 8.67 -15.90 17.15
N HIS A 9 9.63 -15.70 16.22
CA HIS A 9 9.49 -14.74 15.13
C HIS A 9 8.34 -15.12 14.17
N ALA A 10 8.22 -16.41 13.82
CA ALA A 10 7.11 -16.90 13.01
C ALA A 10 5.73 -16.68 13.69
N LYS A 11 5.64 -16.85 15.02
CA LYS A 11 4.43 -16.57 15.79
C LYS A 11 4.05 -15.09 15.74
N LEU A 12 5.03 -14.19 15.86
CA LEU A 12 4.80 -12.75 15.73
C LEU A 12 4.33 -12.36 14.34
N ILE A 13 4.92 -12.93 13.28
CA ILE A 13 4.45 -12.72 11.90
C ILE A 13 3.00 -13.19 11.74
N ALA A 14 2.66 -14.38 12.23
CA ALA A 14 1.31 -14.91 12.13
C ALA A 14 0.28 -14.05 12.88
N GLN A 15 0.63 -13.55 14.07
CA GLN A 15 -0.23 -12.65 14.84
C GLN A 15 -0.41 -11.31 14.12
N LYS A 16 0.67 -10.72 13.59
CA LYS A 16 0.60 -9.49 12.79
C LYS A 16 -0.35 -9.65 11.61
N LEU A 17 -0.21 -10.73 10.84
CA LEU A 17 -1.06 -10.96 9.67
C LEU A 17 -2.54 -11.08 10.03
N ARG A 18 -2.85 -11.69 11.18
CA ARG A 18 -4.22 -11.80 11.67
C ARG A 18 -4.78 -10.43 12.06
N LEU A 19 -4.02 -9.65 12.85
CA LEU A 19 -4.42 -8.30 13.25
C LEU A 19 -4.57 -7.37 12.03
N ASP A 20 -3.72 -7.52 11.01
CA ASP A 20 -3.85 -6.77 9.75
C ASP A 20 -5.17 -7.14 9.02
N ASP A 21 -5.57 -8.41 9.05
CA ASP A 21 -6.83 -8.86 8.45
C ASP A 21 -8.06 -8.39 9.27
N GLU A 22 -8.01 -8.48 10.60
CA GLU A 22 -9.04 -7.95 11.51
C GLU A 22 -9.19 -6.42 11.38
N LEU A 23 -8.08 -5.69 11.32
CA LEU A 23 -8.08 -4.24 11.11
C LEU A 23 -8.74 -3.85 9.78
N ARG A 24 -8.44 -4.58 8.70
CA ARG A 24 -9.07 -4.34 7.40
C ARG A 24 -10.57 -4.59 7.44
N ASP A 25 -11.00 -5.61 8.17
CA ASP A 25 -12.42 -5.92 8.30
C ASP A 25 -13.15 -4.83 9.09
N LEU A 26 -12.60 -4.42 10.23
CA LEU A 26 -13.13 -3.29 11.01
C LEU A 26 -13.19 -1.99 10.19
N GLN A 27 -12.15 -1.69 9.41
CA GLN A 27 -12.16 -0.54 8.50
C GLN A 27 -13.29 -0.61 7.48
N ARG A 28 -13.60 -1.80 6.94
CA ARG A 28 -14.73 -1.98 6.03
C ARG A 28 -16.05 -1.76 6.74
N GLN A 29 -16.22 -2.29 7.94
CA GLN A 29 -17.44 -2.12 8.72
C GLN A 29 -17.69 -0.65 9.05
N ILE A 30 -16.66 0.07 9.55
CA ILE A 30 -16.73 1.51 9.81
C ILE A 30 -17.10 2.28 8.53
N SER A 31 -16.46 1.95 7.41
CA SER A 31 -16.75 2.62 6.12
C SER A 31 -18.16 2.32 5.61
N ALA A 32 -18.72 1.17 5.93
CA ALA A 32 -20.08 0.78 5.54
C ALA A 32 -21.13 1.50 6.38
N THR A 33 -20.86 1.72 7.67
CA THR A 33 -21.81 2.37 8.60
C THR A 33 -21.71 3.90 8.58
N GLU A 34 -20.58 4.47 8.16
CA GLU A 34 -20.34 5.92 8.17
C GLU A 34 -21.40 6.74 7.41
N PRO A 35 -21.90 6.33 6.23
CA PRO A 35 -22.91 7.10 5.52
C PRO A 35 -24.21 7.26 6.30
N GLU A 36 -24.70 6.18 6.90
CA GLU A 36 -25.94 6.17 7.71
C GLU A 36 -25.76 7.02 8.97
N VAL A 37 -24.65 6.86 9.69
CA VAL A 37 -24.32 7.67 10.88
C VAL A 37 -24.22 9.16 10.53
N ARG A 38 -23.61 9.49 9.38
CA ARG A 38 -23.51 10.88 8.90
C ARG A 38 -24.90 11.46 8.62
N GLU A 39 -25.77 10.71 7.95
CA GLU A 39 -27.14 11.14 7.64
C GLU A 39 -27.96 11.40 8.92
N GLU A 40 -27.86 10.51 9.91
CA GLU A 40 -28.50 10.69 11.21
C GLU A 40 -27.99 11.94 11.94
N MET A 41 -26.66 12.11 12.03
CA MET A 41 -26.07 13.29 12.67
C MET A 41 -26.48 14.60 11.97
N LEU A 42 -26.61 14.59 10.64
CA LEU A 42 -27.07 15.75 9.87
C LEU A 42 -28.56 16.05 10.11
N ALA A 43 -29.41 15.01 10.12
CA ALA A 43 -30.85 15.17 10.37
C ALA A 43 -31.12 15.77 11.75
N GLU A 44 -30.34 15.36 12.76
CA GLU A 44 -30.43 15.84 14.14
C GLU A 44 -29.61 17.13 14.38
N GLN A 45 -28.92 17.66 13.36
CA GLN A 45 -28.05 18.85 13.47
C GLN A 45 -26.99 18.73 14.58
N ILE A 46 -26.42 17.53 14.74
CA ILE A 46 -25.40 17.22 15.74
C ILE A 46 -24.01 17.35 15.12
N ASP A 47 -23.28 18.41 15.45
CA ASP A 47 -21.90 18.60 14.97
C ASP A 47 -20.86 17.73 15.69
N LYS A 48 -21.15 17.36 16.95
CA LYS A 48 -20.25 16.60 17.82
C LYS A 48 -21.03 15.77 18.83
N LEU A 49 -20.71 14.47 18.93
CA LEU A 49 -21.38 13.51 19.79
C LEU A 49 -20.37 12.70 20.61
N PRO A 50 -20.14 13.02 21.90
CA PRO A 50 -19.34 12.19 22.79
C PRO A 50 -20.14 10.96 23.26
N LEU A 51 -19.50 9.79 23.24
CA LEU A 51 -20.07 8.49 23.57
C LEU A 51 -19.10 7.70 24.45
N ILE A 52 -19.63 6.77 25.26
CA ILE A 52 -18.84 5.75 25.95
C ILE A 52 -19.29 4.40 25.40
N VAL A 53 -18.38 3.65 24.78
CA VAL A 53 -18.66 2.33 24.18
C VAL A 53 -17.61 1.36 24.72
N ASP A 54 -18.04 0.24 25.30
CA ASP A 54 -17.16 -0.79 25.88
C ASP A 54 -16.09 -0.26 26.88
N GLY A 55 -16.43 0.84 27.58
CA GLY A 55 -15.53 1.49 28.53
C GLY A 55 -14.55 2.50 27.91
N GLU A 56 -14.62 2.71 26.60
CA GLU A 56 -13.81 3.69 25.87
C GLU A 56 -14.61 4.95 25.53
N ALA A 57 -14.02 6.12 25.76
CA ALA A 57 -14.62 7.39 25.39
C ALA A 57 -14.28 7.72 23.92
N ILE A 58 -15.30 7.86 23.09
CA ILE A 58 -15.19 8.19 21.66
C ILE A 58 -16.01 9.43 21.37
N THR A 59 -15.57 10.29 20.45
CA THR A 59 -16.36 11.45 20.02
C THR A 59 -16.48 11.51 18.51
N LEU A 60 -17.70 11.33 18.01
CA LEU A 60 -18.02 11.51 16.61
C LEU A 60 -18.17 13.00 16.30
N HIS A 61 -17.64 13.44 15.16
CA HIS A 61 -17.75 14.81 14.70
C HIS A 61 -17.55 14.86 13.19
N PHE A 62 -18.12 15.87 12.53
CA PHE A 62 -17.84 16.11 11.13
C PHE A 62 -16.42 16.65 10.94
N ARG A 63 -15.71 16.08 9.97
CA ARG A 63 -14.41 16.58 9.51
C ARG A 63 -14.51 16.92 8.04
N THR A 64 -14.48 18.21 7.72
CA THR A 64 -14.42 18.68 6.34
C THR A 64 -12.98 18.65 5.85
N GLU A 65 -12.74 17.95 4.74
CA GLU A 65 -11.44 17.93 4.08
C GLU A 65 -11.53 18.61 2.71
N LEU A 66 -10.62 19.54 2.43
CA LEU A 66 -10.49 20.17 1.11
C LEU A 66 -9.47 19.37 0.28
N TRP A 67 -9.96 18.73 -0.77
CA TRP A 67 -9.11 17.96 -1.69
C TRP A 67 -8.87 18.74 -2.99
N ALA A 68 -7.62 19.13 -3.24
CA ALA A 68 -7.21 19.66 -4.53
C ALA A 68 -6.89 18.52 -5.50
N LYS A 69 -7.50 18.54 -6.70
CA LYS A 69 -7.23 17.56 -7.77
C LYS A 69 -6.95 18.28 -9.08
N PRO A 70 -6.08 17.75 -9.95
CA PRO A 70 -5.89 18.28 -11.28
C PRO A 70 -7.18 18.22 -12.09
N VAL A 71 -7.51 19.31 -12.79
CA VAL A 71 -8.58 19.30 -13.81
C VAL A 71 -8.20 18.28 -14.89
N ASP A 72 -9.16 17.44 -15.29
CA ASP A 72 -8.99 16.35 -16.26
C ASP A 72 -7.84 15.36 -15.94
N GLY A 73 -7.35 15.36 -14.70
CA GLY A 73 -6.22 14.55 -14.29
C GLY A 73 -4.87 15.03 -14.83
N ASP A 74 -4.75 16.23 -15.43
CA ASP A 74 -3.49 16.76 -15.96
C ASP A 74 -2.53 17.21 -14.83
N LYS A 75 -1.87 16.21 -14.24
CA LYS A 75 -0.83 16.41 -13.22
C LYS A 75 0.33 17.23 -13.76
N ALA A 76 0.66 17.14 -15.05
CA ALA A 76 1.79 17.87 -15.63
C ALA A 76 1.51 19.38 -15.69
N ALA A 77 0.27 19.79 -16.01
CA ALA A 77 -0.15 21.19 -15.92
C ALA A 77 -0.02 21.72 -14.49
N VAL A 78 -0.50 20.97 -13.50
CA VAL A 78 -0.39 21.35 -12.07
C VAL A 78 1.08 21.50 -11.68
N VAL A 79 1.94 20.54 -12.02
CA VAL A 79 3.39 20.61 -11.74
C VAL A 79 4.05 21.84 -12.38
N ARG A 80 3.74 22.12 -13.66
CA ARG A 80 4.28 23.31 -14.35
C ARG A 80 3.84 24.61 -13.66
N VAL A 81 2.57 24.72 -13.26
CA VAL A 81 2.03 25.90 -12.60
C VAL A 81 2.61 26.05 -11.20
N LEU A 82 2.67 24.98 -10.40
CA LEU A 82 3.29 25.00 -9.07
C LEU A 82 4.74 25.49 -9.12
N LYS A 83 5.54 24.98 -10.09
CA LYS A 83 6.92 25.46 -10.30
C LYS A 83 6.97 26.95 -10.68
N LYS A 84 6.08 27.40 -11.58
CA LYS A 84 6.00 28.83 -11.97
C LYS A 84 5.59 29.74 -10.82
N CYS A 85 4.77 29.24 -9.90
CA CYS A 85 4.32 29.97 -8.72
C CYS A 85 5.33 29.95 -7.56
N GLY A 86 6.53 29.38 -7.75
CA GLY A 86 7.53 29.24 -6.68
C GLY A 86 7.17 28.19 -5.62
N LEU A 87 6.16 27.35 -5.89
CA LEU A 87 5.68 26.28 -5.01
C LEU A 87 6.33 24.94 -5.35
N SER A 88 7.60 24.96 -5.74
CA SER A 88 8.34 23.75 -6.14
C SER A 88 8.44 22.72 -5.02
N ASP A 89 8.37 23.14 -3.75
CA ASP A 89 8.35 22.26 -2.57
C ASP A 89 7.12 21.32 -2.53
N TYR A 90 6.04 21.68 -3.23
CA TYR A 90 4.84 20.86 -3.35
C TYR A 90 4.93 19.87 -4.52
N VAL A 91 6.01 19.90 -5.30
CA VAL A 91 6.27 18.98 -6.41
C VAL A 91 7.40 18.03 -6.01
N SER A 92 7.06 16.77 -5.72
CA SER A 92 8.09 15.75 -5.55
C SER A 92 8.66 15.32 -6.92
N GLU A 93 9.91 15.69 -7.20
CA GLU A 93 10.71 15.02 -8.22
C GLU A 93 11.17 13.68 -7.66
N SER A 94 10.32 12.67 -7.79
CA SER A 94 10.62 11.34 -7.27
C SER A 94 10.66 10.30 -8.39
N TYR A 95 11.53 9.32 -8.21
CA TYR A 95 11.50 8.09 -8.97
C TYR A 95 11.07 6.96 -8.03
N ASN A 96 10.41 5.93 -8.59
CA ASN A 96 10.04 4.77 -7.80
C ASN A 96 11.30 3.93 -7.54
N THR A 97 11.76 3.91 -6.29
CA THR A 97 12.94 3.14 -5.87
C THR A 97 12.77 1.64 -6.11
N GLY A 98 11.55 1.10 -6.04
CA GLY A 98 11.23 -0.29 -6.36
C GLY A 98 11.39 -0.61 -7.85
N SER A 99 10.92 0.26 -8.74
CA SER A 99 11.10 0.15 -10.18
C SER A 99 12.55 0.33 -10.58
N LEU A 100 13.25 1.31 -9.98
CA LEU A 100 14.70 1.47 -10.18
C LEU A 100 15.46 0.22 -9.71
N SER A 101 15.14 -0.29 -8.52
CA SER A 101 15.72 -1.52 -8.02
C SER A 101 15.41 -2.73 -8.91
N ALA A 102 14.21 -2.79 -9.50
CA ALA A 102 13.83 -3.84 -10.44
C ALA A 102 14.63 -3.75 -11.73
N TYR A 103 14.77 -2.55 -12.29
CA TYR A 103 15.59 -2.28 -13.46
C TYR A 103 17.06 -2.66 -13.21
N VAL A 104 17.63 -2.25 -12.08
CA VAL A 104 19.01 -2.58 -11.71
C VAL A 104 19.19 -4.09 -11.54
N ARG A 105 18.27 -4.77 -10.84
CA ARG A 105 18.31 -6.23 -10.67
C ARG A 105 18.19 -6.98 -11.99
N ASP A 106 17.31 -6.54 -12.89
CA ASP A 106 17.13 -7.16 -14.20
C ASP A 106 18.38 -7.00 -15.08
N ARG A 107 18.97 -5.81 -15.12
CA ARG A 107 20.22 -5.56 -15.85
C ARG A 107 21.35 -6.44 -15.35
N LEU A 108 21.65 -6.35 -14.05
CA LEU A 108 22.75 -7.09 -13.45
C LEU A 108 22.51 -8.61 -13.47
N GLY A 109 21.27 -9.05 -13.30
CA GLY A 109 20.91 -10.48 -13.34
C GLY A 109 20.96 -11.12 -14.73
N ASN A 110 20.96 -10.31 -15.80
CA ASN A 110 21.17 -10.75 -17.18
C ASN A 110 22.59 -10.42 -17.68
N ASP A 111 23.55 -10.21 -16.78
CA ASP A 111 24.95 -9.84 -17.09
C ASP A 111 25.10 -8.58 -17.95
N MET A 112 24.11 -7.68 -17.92
CA MET A 112 24.16 -6.39 -18.60
C MET A 112 24.64 -5.29 -17.64
N PRO A 113 25.71 -4.54 -17.97
CA PRO A 113 26.17 -3.45 -17.12
C PRO A 113 25.16 -2.29 -17.09
N LEU A 114 25.14 -1.55 -15.98
CA LEU A 114 24.43 -0.29 -15.89
C LEU A 114 25.10 0.77 -16.77
N GLN A 115 24.31 1.74 -17.23
CA GLN A 115 24.88 2.91 -17.91
C GLN A 115 25.83 3.65 -16.97
N PRO A 116 27.03 4.09 -17.42
CA PRO A 116 28.04 4.68 -16.54
C PRO A 116 27.52 5.87 -15.71
N THR A 117 26.79 6.78 -16.34
CA THR A 117 26.18 7.95 -15.69
C THR A 117 25.18 7.60 -14.60
N LEU A 118 24.51 6.46 -14.72
CA LEU A 118 23.59 5.96 -13.72
C LEU A 118 24.33 5.19 -12.62
N ALA A 119 25.37 4.43 -12.97
CA ALA A 119 26.19 3.70 -12.00
C ALA A 119 26.92 4.65 -11.03
N GLU A 120 27.37 5.81 -11.51
CA GLU A 120 28.04 6.84 -10.70
C GLU A 120 27.17 7.43 -9.59
N VAL A 121 25.85 7.40 -9.74
CA VAL A 121 24.90 8.03 -8.81
C VAL A 121 24.11 7.03 -7.97
N LEU A 122 24.42 5.73 -8.05
CA LEU A 122 23.72 4.67 -7.32
C LEU A 122 24.64 3.92 -6.35
N LEU A 123 24.18 3.79 -5.10
CA LEU A 123 24.76 2.89 -4.09
C LEU A 123 23.93 1.60 -4.04
N LEU A 124 24.57 0.45 -4.21
CA LEU A 124 23.91 -0.85 -4.21
C LEU A 124 24.29 -1.63 -2.95
N ASP A 125 23.30 -1.90 -2.09
CA ASP A 125 23.45 -2.72 -0.88
C ASP A 125 22.63 -4.01 -0.98
N GLU A 126 23.26 -5.14 -0.63
CA GLU A 126 22.56 -6.42 -0.51
C GLU A 126 21.90 -6.54 0.87
N VAL A 127 20.57 -6.64 0.90
CA VAL A 127 19.81 -6.79 2.14
C VAL A 127 19.09 -8.14 2.17
N THR A 128 19.59 -9.05 3.01
CA THR A 128 18.94 -10.34 3.25
C THR A 128 17.73 -10.16 4.18
N LYS A 129 16.51 -10.39 3.68
CA LYS A 129 15.27 -10.28 4.47
C LYS A 129 14.56 -11.63 4.52
N VAL A 130 14.23 -12.07 5.73
CA VAL A 130 13.29 -13.19 5.93
C VAL A 130 11.88 -12.69 5.66
N ARG A 131 11.21 -13.22 4.63
CA ARG A 131 9.82 -12.86 4.28
C ARG A 131 8.94 -14.10 4.32
N GLY A 132 7.78 -13.99 4.97
CA GLY A 132 6.69 -14.95 4.85
C GLY A 132 5.74 -14.52 3.75
N ARG A 133 5.39 -15.43 2.84
CA ARG A 133 4.34 -15.22 1.82
C ARG A 133 3.21 -16.22 2.08
N ARG A 134 1.96 -15.76 2.00
CA ARG A 134 0.79 -16.65 1.92
C ARG A 134 0.86 -17.33 0.55
N SER A 135 1.10 -18.65 0.53
CA SER A 135 0.98 -19.43 -0.70
C SER A 135 -0.49 -19.43 -1.13
N PRO A 136 -0.84 -19.08 -2.38
CA PRO A 136 -2.19 -19.32 -2.87
C PRO A 136 -2.42 -20.83 -2.92
N THR A 137 -3.59 -21.28 -2.47
CA THR A 137 -4.06 -22.65 -2.69
C THR A 137 -4.02 -22.96 -4.19
N ALA A 138 -3.68 -24.19 -4.55
CA ALA A 138 -3.26 -24.64 -5.90
C ALA A 138 -4.23 -24.37 -7.08
N GLN A 139 -5.36 -23.70 -6.85
CA GLN A 139 -6.44 -23.55 -7.82
C GLN A 139 -6.34 -22.29 -8.72
N ASP A 140 -5.60 -21.25 -8.30
CA ASP A 140 -5.50 -19.96 -9.04
C ASP A 140 -4.11 -19.67 -9.64
N SER A 141 -3.23 -20.66 -9.70
CA SER A 141 -1.95 -20.52 -10.38
C SER A 141 -2.16 -20.33 -11.89
N LYS A 142 -1.63 -19.24 -12.45
CA LYS A 142 -1.52 -19.03 -13.91
C LYS A 142 -0.81 -20.21 -14.60
N THR A 143 0.11 -20.87 -13.88
CA THR A 143 0.81 -22.10 -14.30
C THR A 143 -0.12 -23.32 -14.33
N ALA A 144 -1.04 -23.44 -13.37
CA ALA A 144 -2.05 -24.52 -13.35
C ALA A 144 -3.11 -24.33 -14.45
N LYS A 145 -3.46 -23.07 -14.78
CA LYS A 145 -4.30 -22.73 -15.94
C LYS A 145 -3.59 -23.10 -17.25
N ALA A 146 -2.30 -22.75 -17.40
CA ALA A 146 -1.49 -23.08 -18.57
C ALA A 146 -1.34 -24.59 -18.80
N MET A 147 -1.12 -25.37 -17.74
CA MET A 147 -1.03 -26.83 -17.81
C MET A 147 -2.35 -27.50 -18.22
N ARG A 148 -3.52 -26.92 -17.89
CA ARG A 148 -4.82 -27.44 -18.32
C ARG A 148 -5.14 -27.16 -19.79
N THR A 149 -4.65 -26.04 -20.32
CA THR A 149 -4.81 -25.71 -21.75
C THR A 149 -3.96 -26.62 -22.63
N LEU A 150 -2.77 -27.02 -22.14
CA LEU A 150 -1.87 -27.98 -22.80
C LEU A 150 -2.45 -29.41 -22.84
N ASN A 151 -3.14 -29.86 -21.78
CA ASN A 151 -3.70 -31.22 -21.71
C ASN A 151 -5.07 -31.40 -22.39
N LYS A 152 -5.68 -30.34 -22.94
CA LYS A 152 -6.94 -30.43 -23.73
C LYS A 152 -6.72 -30.47 -25.24
N GLN A 153 -5.46 -30.44 -25.68
CA GLN A 153 -5.08 -30.49 -27.09
C GLN A 153 -4.52 -31.86 -27.52
N ASN A 154 -4.62 -32.87 -26.65
CA ASN A 154 -4.41 -34.28 -26.99
C ASN A 154 -5.75 -35.00 -27.01
#